data_AF-A0A2S8Z5I8-F1
#
_entry.id   AF-A0A2S8Z5I8-F1
#
_cell.length_a   1.000
_cell.length_b   1.000
_cell.length_c   1.000
_cell.angle_alpha   90.00
_cell.angle_beta   90.00
_cell.angle_gamma   90.00
#
_symmetry.space_group_name_H-M   'P 1'
#
loop_
_entity.id
_entity.type
_entity.pdbx_description
1 polymer ?
#
loop_
_entity_poly.entity_id
_entity_poly.type
_entity_poly.pdbx_seq_one_letter_code
_entity_poly.pdbx_strand_id
1 'polypeptide(L)'
;MPLILDALCLAREDTPVVRLIDVLGPEPVEISERRIGEPAVLSQHLLFESGGEIVMHDDAVVAVILHLTPTRFAPRGLDAAEWILGIDDDATFADFKAIFDVPWRFADGDRYFVLEAAYLRPEFVKHGGRRAGDLQRVAVTADDPKDTCRPADEDCPVCRDLIVRAGDGSFDVDGTVTALVAGVDAGVLKAPGGAVRLADLRLLHASALMERVESQVTCTECGRVACLTLYRDAPPTFGYLPLDAALRRPLEAIPPVEEWGDAARIAEVRDAMRYVDHEPGSWFLVEQHGDLYLDSRYTITSMADDSCLIRLYQAERQEYHEAGRDSLSELARRIDRSGPHREESPFHRRNLLRHPDGGRDYSAEVRAAIAGHTWLARQKQAAAQRALSPSAGDD
;
A
#
# COMPACT_ATOMS: atom_id res chain seq x y z
N MET A 1 29.43 -4.57 -10.99
CA MET A 1 28.85 -4.82 -9.65
C MET A 1 29.66 -4.13 -8.57
N PRO A 2 30.98 -4.35 -8.42
CA PRO A 2 31.75 -3.70 -7.36
C PRO A 2 31.67 -2.16 -7.41
N LEU A 3 31.79 -1.56 -8.61
CA LEU A 3 31.64 -0.12 -8.82
C LEU A 3 30.30 0.45 -8.33
N ILE A 4 29.22 -0.31 -8.49
CA ILE A 4 27.88 0.10 -8.04
C ILE A 4 27.82 0.04 -6.52
N LEU A 5 28.27 -1.07 -5.93
CA LEU A 5 28.25 -1.27 -4.48
C LEU A 5 29.12 -0.24 -3.74
N ASP A 6 30.29 0.09 -4.29
CA ASP A 6 31.19 1.08 -3.71
C ASP A 6 30.64 2.51 -3.75
N ALA A 7 29.66 2.80 -4.62
CA ALA A 7 29.08 4.12 -4.82
C ALA A 7 27.81 4.36 -3.98
N LEU A 8 27.13 3.31 -3.52
CA LEU A 8 25.90 3.45 -2.73
C LEU A 8 26.14 4.18 -1.42
N CYS A 9 25.17 5.01 -1.01
CA CYS A 9 25.20 5.87 0.18
C CYS A 9 26.29 6.94 0.19
N LEU A 10 27.03 7.14 -0.91
CA LEU A 10 28.07 8.17 -1.04
C LEU A 10 27.54 9.41 -1.76
N ALA A 11 28.22 10.54 -1.52
CA ALA A 11 27.90 11.81 -2.14
C ALA A 11 28.40 11.88 -3.59
N ARG A 12 27.81 12.77 -4.41
CA ARG A 12 28.18 12.92 -5.83
C ARG A 12 29.68 13.12 -6.04
N GLU A 13 30.32 13.89 -5.16
CA GLU A 13 31.72 14.27 -5.28
C GLU A 13 32.68 13.16 -4.81
N ASP A 14 32.17 12.11 -4.17
CA ASP A 14 33.00 11.02 -3.67
C ASP A 14 33.62 10.22 -4.83
N THR A 15 34.89 9.85 -4.67
CA THR A 15 35.67 9.19 -5.72
C THR A 15 34.99 7.93 -6.30
N PRO A 16 34.33 7.05 -5.52
CA PRO A 16 33.61 5.92 -6.09
C PRO A 16 32.44 6.32 -7.01
N VAL A 17 31.70 7.37 -6.65
CA VAL A 17 30.58 7.88 -7.46
C VAL A 17 31.08 8.51 -8.75
N VAL A 18 32.15 9.32 -8.68
CA VAL A 18 32.80 9.88 -9.87
C VAL A 18 33.27 8.79 -10.83
N ARG A 19 33.90 7.72 -10.32
CA ARG A 19 34.30 6.57 -11.16
C ARG A 19 33.11 5.87 -11.79
N LEU A 20 32.00 5.73 -11.07
CA LEU A 20 30.78 5.14 -11.62
C LEU A 20 30.23 6.01 -12.76
N ILE A 21 30.17 7.34 -12.57
CA ILE A 21 29.77 8.30 -13.59
C ILE A 21 30.68 8.19 -14.82
N ASP A 22 32.01 8.17 -14.65
CA ASP A 22 32.96 8.06 -15.76
C ASP A 22 32.72 6.80 -16.63
N VAL A 23 32.31 5.69 -16.00
CA VAL A 23 31.99 4.43 -16.71
C VAL A 23 30.64 4.48 -17.39
N LEU A 24 29.63 5.11 -16.77
CA LEU A 24 28.30 5.27 -17.36
C LEU A 24 28.25 6.32 -18.48
N GLY A 25 29.18 7.27 -18.46
CA GLY A 25 29.24 8.42 -19.34
C GLY A 25 29.44 9.68 -18.49
N PRO A 26 30.44 10.53 -18.80
CA PRO A 26 30.82 11.64 -17.92
C PRO A 26 29.73 12.72 -17.77
N GLU A 27 28.76 12.77 -18.69
CA GLU A 27 27.62 13.68 -18.62
C GLU A 27 26.30 12.90 -18.74
N PRO A 28 25.33 13.13 -17.84
CA PRO A 28 23.99 12.56 -17.98
C PRO A 28 23.27 13.23 -19.17
N VAL A 29 22.54 12.42 -19.93
CA VAL A 29 21.74 12.88 -21.08
C VAL A 29 20.37 13.38 -20.70
N GLU A 30 19.89 12.97 -19.53
CA GLU A 30 18.68 13.49 -18.92
C GLU A 30 18.87 13.59 -17.41
N ILE A 31 18.49 14.73 -16.84
CA ILE A 31 18.44 14.96 -15.41
C ILE A 31 16.99 15.29 -15.07
N SER A 32 16.38 14.50 -14.20
CA SER A 32 15.08 14.81 -13.62
C SER A 32 15.24 15.08 -12.12
N GLU A 33 14.62 16.15 -11.63
CA GLU A 33 14.73 16.57 -10.24
C GLU A 33 13.35 16.84 -9.65
N ARG A 34 13.13 16.40 -8.42
CA ARG A 34 11.86 16.58 -7.72
C ARG A 34 12.05 16.56 -6.21
N ARG A 35 11.15 17.24 -5.50
CA ARG A 35 11.04 17.11 -4.06
C ARG A 35 10.00 16.06 -3.71
N ILE A 36 10.41 15.02 -3.00
CA ILE A 36 9.52 13.96 -2.54
C ILE A 36 9.30 14.07 -1.02
N GLY A 37 8.11 13.70 -0.57
CA GLY A 37 7.78 13.63 0.85
C GLY A 37 7.73 14.96 1.61
N GLU A 38 7.48 14.83 2.91
CA GLU A 38 7.64 15.85 3.93
C GLU A 38 8.19 15.19 5.22
N PRO A 39 9.36 15.61 5.75
CA PRO A 39 10.26 16.65 5.22
C PRO A 39 10.70 16.37 3.78
N ALA A 40 10.88 17.44 3.01
CA ALA A 40 11.19 17.34 1.60
C ALA A 40 12.60 16.78 1.37
N VAL A 41 12.70 15.69 0.62
CA VAL A 41 13.96 15.14 0.10
C VAL A 41 14.09 15.53 -1.37
N LEU A 42 15.24 16.06 -1.78
CA LEU A 42 15.54 16.30 -3.19
C LEU A 42 15.95 14.98 -3.83
N SER A 43 15.08 14.43 -4.68
CA SER A 43 15.40 13.29 -5.54
C SER A 43 15.86 13.76 -6.90
N GLN A 44 17.02 13.25 -7.34
CA GLN A 44 17.59 13.50 -8.64
C GLN A 44 17.85 12.17 -9.35
N HIS A 45 17.35 12.04 -10.58
CA HIS A 45 17.61 10.91 -11.45
C HIS A 45 18.55 11.38 -12.57
N LEU A 46 19.72 10.76 -12.65
CA LEU A 46 20.75 11.02 -13.64
C LEU A 46 20.76 9.85 -14.63
N LEU A 47 20.17 10.03 -15.81
CA LEU A 47 20.15 9.03 -16.86
C LEU A 47 21.32 9.26 -17.81
N PHE A 48 22.05 8.20 -18.12
CA PHE A 48 23.24 8.23 -18.95
C PHE A 48 22.99 7.61 -20.33
N GLU A 49 23.80 8.04 -21.29
CA GLU A 49 23.74 7.59 -22.70
C GLU A 49 24.01 6.08 -22.84
N SER A 50 24.75 5.51 -21.90
CA SER A 50 24.96 4.06 -21.78
C SER A 50 23.67 3.28 -21.47
N GLY A 51 22.68 3.93 -20.87
CA GLY A 51 21.47 3.27 -20.36
C GLY A 51 21.54 2.96 -18.86
N GLY A 52 22.60 3.37 -18.16
CA GLY A 52 22.59 3.39 -16.70
C GLY A 52 21.90 4.63 -16.15
N GLU A 53 21.34 4.50 -14.96
CA GLU A 53 20.68 5.58 -14.23
C GLU A 53 21.18 5.57 -12.77
N ILE A 54 21.54 6.74 -12.26
CA ILE A 54 21.87 6.95 -10.84
C ILE A 54 20.74 7.74 -10.21
N VAL A 55 20.16 7.23 -9.13
CA VAL A 55 19.16 7.94 -8.33
C VAL A 55 19.80 8.42 -7.04
N MET A 56 19.64 9.71 -6.74
CA MET A 56 20.24 10.38 -5.60
C MET A 56 19.17 11.06 -4.75
N HIS A 57 19.26 10.92 -3.43
CA HIS A 57 18.43 11.64 -2.46
C HIS A 57 19.34 12.55 -1.62
N ASP A 58 19.07 13.86 -1.64
CA ASP A 58 19.88 14.89 -0.96
C ASP A 58 21.39 14.73 -1.22
N ASP A 59 21.73 14.51 -2.49
CA ASP A 59 23.10 14.27 -3.02
C ASP A 59 23.75 12.92 -2.65
N ALA A 60 23.07 12.03 -1.93
CA ALA A 60 23.54 10.68 -1.66
C ALA A 60 22.97 9.66 -2.67
N VAL A 61 23.80 8.77 -3.21
CA VAL A 61 23.34 7.71 -4.13
C VAL A 61 22.50 6.67 -3.38
N VAL A 62 21.22 6.55 -3.73
CA VAL A 62 20.29 5.59 -3.12
C VAL A 62 20.05 4.37 -4.01
N ALA A 63 20.23 4.52 -5.32
CA ALA A 63 20.09 3.42 -6.25
C ALA A 63 20.89 3.63 -7.55
N VAL A 64 21.23 2.51 -8.17
CA VAL A 64 21.72 2.46 -9.55
C VAL A 64 20.86 1.48 -10.32
N ILE A 65 20.34 1.91 -11.47
CA ILE A 65 19.46 1.13 -12.34
C ILE A 65 20.17 0.91 -13.66
N LEU A 66 20.23 -0.35 -14.09
CA LEU A 66 20.78 -0.74 -15.39
C LEU A 66 19.62 -1.06 -16.33
N HIS A 67 19.41 -0.25 -17.37
CA HIS A 67 18.38 -0.50 -18.37
C HIS A 67 18.93 -1.42 -19.45
N LEU A 68 18.50 -2.68 -19.43
CA LEU A 68 18.96 -3.73 -20.35
C LEU A 68 18.16 -3.76 -21.66
N THR A 69 16.99 -3.12 -21.65
CA THR A 69 16.17 -2.91 -22.84
C THR A 69 16.43 -1.54 -23.47
N PRO A 70 16.22 -1.39 -24.79
CA PRO A 70 16.41 -0.11 -25.47
C PRO A 70 15.66 1.04 -24.79
N THR A 71 16.39 2.12 -24.50
CA THR A 71 15.82 3.40 -24.05
C THR A 71 15.90 4.42 -25.17
N ARG A 72 15.33 5.62 -24.95
CA ARG A 72 15.40 6.73 -25.91
C ARG A 72 16.85 7.14 -26.24
N PHE A 73 17.77 6.97 -25.30
CA PHE A 73 19.15 7.43 -25.41
C PHE A 73 20.15 6.28 -25.54
N ALA A 74 19.79 5.08 -25.06
CA ALA A 74 20.56 3.84 -25.21
C ALA A 74 19.79 2.86 -26.11
N PRO A 75 19.92 2.95 -27.45
CA PRO A 75 19.08 2.20 -28.39
C PRO A 75 19.29 0.67 -28.37
N ARG A 76 20.31 0.19 -27.66
CA ARG A 76 20.58 -1.23 -27.46
C ARG A 76 20.36 -1.71 -26.02
N GLY A 77 20.17 -0.80 -25.06
CA GLY A 77 20.30 -1.12 -23.64
C GLY A 77 21.75 -1.39 -23.23
N LEU A 78 21.96 -1.58 -21.94
CA LEU A 78 23.20 -2.10 -21.36
C LEU A 78 23.25 -3.62 -21.50
N ASP A 79 24.46 -4.17 -21.67
CA ASP A 79 24.73 -5.60 -21.57
C ASP A 79 24.93 -5.97 -20.10
N ALA A 80 24.06 -6.83 -19.55
CA ALA A 80 24.12 -7.24 -18.17
C ALA A 80 25.46 -7.93 -17.81
N ALA A 81 26.10 -8.62 -18.76
CA ALA A 81 27.33 -9.37 -18.51
C ALA A 81 28.54 -8.49 -18.24
N GLU A 82 28.52 -7.24 -18.73
CA GLU A 82 29.56 -6.24 -18.45
C GLU A 82 29.47 -5.74 -17.00
N TRP A 83 28.27 -5.79 -16.41
CA TRP A 83 27.99 -5.23 -15.09
C TRP A 83 27.88 -6.29 -14.00
N ILE A 84 27.41 -7.48 -14.33
CA ILE A 84 27.11 -8.54 -13.37
C ILE A 84 27.75 -9.83 -13.87
N LEU A 85 28.87 -10.21 -13.26
CA LEU A 85 29.63 -11.36 -13.70
C LEU A 85 28.77 -12.64 -13.67
N GLY A 86 28.61 -13.25 -14.85
CA GLY A 86 27.85 -14.49 -15.03
C GLY A 86 26.37 -14.31 -15.35
N ILE A 87 25.83 -13.10 -15.30
CA ILE A 87 24.45 -12.77 -15.70
C ILE A 87 24.50 -12.12 -17.08
N ASP A 88 23.77 -12.66 -18.05
CA ASP A 88 23.54 -12.03 -19.35
C ASP A 88 22.11 -11.46 -19.45
N ASP A 89 21.78 -10.85 -20.58
CA ASP A 89 20.47 -10.25 -20.84
C ASP A 89 19.33 -11.29 -20.92
N ASP A 90 19.67 -12.58 -21.08
CA ASP A 90 18.74 -13.70 -21.11
C ASP A 90 18.56 -14.35 -19.73
N ALA A 91 19.21 -13.83 -18.69
CA ALA A 91 19.17 -14.39 -17.35
C ALA A 91 17.76 -14.43 -16.77
N THR A 92 17.41 -15.57 -16.18
CA THR A 92 16.15 -15.81 -15.48
C THR A 92 16.34 -15.73 -13.96
N PHE A 93 15.25 -15.77 -13.20
CA PHE A 93 15.35 -15.88 -11.73
C PHE A 93 16.21 -17.07 -11.26
N ALA A 94 16.27 -18.16 -12.03
CA ALA A 94 17.09 -19.31 -11.67
C ALA A 94 18.58 -19.00 -11.77
N ASP A 95 18.98 -18.21 -12.78
CA ASP A 95 20.38 -17.83 -13.02
C ASP A 95 20.87 -16.84 -11.96
N PHE A 96 20.05 -15.82 -11.63
CA PHE A 96 20.31 -14.94 -10.49
C PHE A 96 20.47 -15.73 -9.19
N LYS A 97 19.59 -16.69 -8.92
CA LYS A 97 19.70 -17.53 -7.72
C LYS A 97 20.97 -18.39 -7.71
N ALA A 98 21.35 -18.96 -8.85
CA ALA A 98 22.53 -19.81 -8.96
C ALA A 98 23.83 -19.00 -8.73
N ILE A 99 23.86 -17.75 -9.15
CA ILE A 99 25.05 -16.90 -9.07
C ILE A 99 25.25 -16.30 -7.69
N PHE A 100 24.20 -15.76 -7.09
CA PHE A 100 24.34 -15.14 -5.77
C PHE A 100 24.37 -16.16 -4.63
N ASP A 101 23.92 -17.40 -4.87
CA ASP A 101 23.82 -18.47 -3.86
C ASP A 101 23.12 -18.04 -2.56
N VAL A 102 22.20 -17.08 -2.67
CA VAL A 102 21.38 -16.58 -1.56
C VAL A 102 19.90 -16.81 -1.83
N PRO A 103 19.09 -17.04 -0.78
CA PRO A 103 17.65 -17.06 -0.93
C PRO A 103 17.15 -15.68 -1.35
N TRP A 104 16.29 -15.63 -2.37
CA TRP A 104 15.57 -14.39 -2.68
C TRP A 104 14.53 -14.09 -1.59
N ARG A 105 14.25 -12.81 -1.41
CA ARG A 105 13.16 -12.28 -0.59
C ARG A 105 12.07 -11.72 -1.52
N PHE A 106 10.92 -11.39 -0.94
CA PHE A 106 9.80 -10.78 -1.66
C PHE A 106 9.48 -9.39 -1.11
N ALA A 107 9.20 -8.44 -1.99
CA ALA A 107 8.68 -7.11 -1.68
C ALA A 107 7.68 -6.70 -2.78
N ASP A 108 6.45 -6.35 -2.40
CA ASP A 108 5.37 -5.98 -3.32
C ASP A 108 5.18 -6.96 -4.49
N GLY A 109 5.31 -8.27 -4.22
CA GLY A 109 5.18 -9.33 -5.21
C GLY A 109 6.43 -9.62 -6.05
N ASP A 110 7.45 -8.77 -5.98
CA ASP A 110 8.72 -8.95 -6.70
C ASP A 110 9.80 -9.59 -5.85
N ARG A 111 10.73 -10.26 -6.53
CA ARG A 111 11.86 -10.92 -5.88
C ARG A 111 13.07 -10.01 -5.89
N TYR A 112 13.81 -10.03 -4.79
CA TYR A 112 15.10 -9.37 -4.68
C TYR A 112 16.10 -10.23 -3.91
N PHE A 113 17.37 -9.95 -4.11
CA PHE A 113 18.50 -10.64 -3.51
C PHE A 113 19.18 -9.71 -2.52
N VAL A 114 19.60 -10.26 -1.38
CA VAL A 114 20.36 -9.53 -0.38
C VAL A 114 21.83 -9.73 -0.68
N LEU A 115 22.53 -8.63 -0.94
CA LEU A 115 23.98 -8.58 -1.06
C LEU A 115 24.55 -8.10 0.29
N GLU A 116 25.88 -8.17 0.47
CA GLU A 116 26.52 -7.87 1.76
C GLU A 116 26.21 -6.46 2.31
N ALA A 117 26.09 -5.46 1.42
CA ALA A 117 25.80 -4.08 1.79
C ALA A 117 24.74 -3.40 0.90
N ALA A 118 23.94 -4.19 0.16
CA ALA A 118 22.97 -3.67 -0.80
C ALA A 118 21.88 -4.70 -1.13
N TYR A 119 20.91 -4.27 -1.92
CA TYR A 119 19.84 -5.12 -2.42
C TYR A 119 19.78 -5.08 -3.93
N LEU A 120 19.68 -6.24 -4.56
CA LEU A 120 19.58 -6.36 -6.01
C LEU A 120 18.20 -6.85 -6.40
N ARG A 121 17.52 -6.11 -7.27
CA ARG A 121 16.21 -6.44 -7.81
C ARG A 121 16.27 -6.54 -9.34
N PRO A 122 16.20 -7.76 -9.91
CA PRO A 122 15.95 -7.90 -11.33
C PRO A 122 14.48 -7.61 -11.63
N GLU A 123 14.25 -6.78 -12.65
CA GLU A 123 12.92 -6.38 -13.09
C GLU A 123 12.65 -7.01 -14.45
N PHE A 124 11.62 -7.85 -14.48
CA PHE A 124 11.21 -8.59 -15.66
C PHE A 124 9.93 -8.01 -16.26
N VAL A 125 9.62 -8.37 -17.50
CA VAL A 125 8.29 -8.14 -18.08
C VAL A 125 7.19 -8.69 -17.16
N LYS A 126 6.00 -8.09 -17.21
CA LYS A 126 4.87 -8.50 -16.37
C LYS A 126 4.58 -10.00 -16.52
N HIS A 127 4.55 -10.71 -15.39
CA HIS A 127 4.41 -12.18 -15.31
C HIS A 127 5.57 -13.00 -15.91
N GLY A 128 6.73 -12.39 -16.16
CA GLY A 128 7.95 -13.01 -16.69
C GLY A 128 8.95 -13.49 -15.63
N GLY A 129 10.20 -13.65 -16.06
CA GLY A 129 11.37 -14.03 -15.24
C GLY A 129 11.66 -15.52 -15.19
N ARG A 130 10.99 -16.29 -16.05
CA ARG A 130 11.25 -17.74 -16.23
C ARG A 130 11.78 -18.07 -17.62
N ARG A 131 11.80 -17.10 -18.53
CA ARG A 131 12.24 -17.27 -19.91
C ARG A 131 13.36 -16.28 -20.22
N ALA A 132 14.24 -16.70 -21.11
CA ALA A 132 15.22 -15.83 -21.74
C ALA A 132 14.55 -14.62 -22.41
N GLY A 133 15.19 -13.45 -22.34
CA GLY A 133 14.68 -12.17 -22.84
C GLY A 133 13.57 -11.52 -22.02
N ASP A 134 13.16 -12.11 -20.88
CA ASP A 134 12.16 -11.47 -20.00
C ASP A 134 12.77 -10.31 -19.19
N LEU A 135 14.09 -10.29 -19.01
CA LEU A 135 14.79 -9.34 -18.15
C LEU A 135 14.82 -7.95 -18.80
N GLN A 136 14.33 -6.93 -18.09
CA GLN A 136 14.25 -5.57 -18.62
C GLN A 136 15.24 -4.61 -17.98
N ARG A 137 15.43 -4.74 -16.66
CA ARG A 137 16.30 -3.87 -15.86
C ARG A 137 16.86 -4.64 -14.67
N VAL A 138 17.95 -4.13 -14.11
CA VAL A 138 18.43 -4.54 -12.79
C VAL A 138 18.61 -3.30 -11.94
N ALA A 139 17.93 -3.23 -10.80
CA ALA A 139 18.08 -2.16 -9.82
C ALA A 139 18.95 -2.65 -8.67
N VAL A 140 19.91 -1.85 -8.24
CA VAL A 140 20.68 -2.07 -7.01
C VAL A 140 20.41 -0.91 -6.07
N THR A 141 19.91 -1.18 -4.87
CA THR A 141 19.49 -0.17 -3.89
C THR A 141 20.25 -0.31 -2.58
N ALA A 142 20.44 0.81 -1.89
CA ALA A 142 21.00 0.83 -0.54
C ALA A 142 20.02 0.26 0.49
N ASP A 143 18.74 0.65 0.39
CA ASP A 143 17.70 0.27 1.35
C ASP A 143 16.97 -1.01 0.97
N ASP A 144 16.44 -1.71 1.99
CA ASP A 144 15.67 -2.95 1.81
C ASP A 144 14.37 -2.65 1.04
N PRO A 145 14.13 -3.29 -0.13
CA PRO A 145 12.91 -3.10 -0.90
C PRO A 145 11.61 -3.43 -0.14
N LYS A 146 11.67 -4.12 1.00
CA LYS A 146 10.50 -4.34 1.88
C LYS A 146 10.09 -3.12 2.69
N ASP A 147 10.99 -2.18 2.88
CA ASP A 147 10.82 -1.02 3.76
C ASP A 147 10.81 0.29 2.96
N THR A 148 11.41 0.31 1.77
CA THR A 148 11.47 1.48 0.90
C THR A 148 10.81 1.27 -0.46
N CYS A 149 10.23 2.35 -0.99
CA CYS A 149 9.63 2.33 -2.32
C CYS A 149 10.68 2.18 -3.41
N ARG A 150 10.23 1.77 -4.60
CA ARG A 150 11.11 1.72 -5.77
C ARG A 150 11.48 3.15 -6.18
N PRO A 151 12.77 3.44 -6.40
CA PRO A 151 13.19 4.72 -6.96
C PRO A 151 12.48 5.03 -8.28
N ALA A 152 12.30 4.03 -9.15
CA ALA A 152 11.57 4.16 -10.41
C ALA A 152 10.09 4.60 -10.24
N ASP A 153 9.47 4.38 -9.08
CA ASP A 153 8.09 4.80 -8.84
C ASP A 153 8.00 6.30 -8.51
N GLU A 154 9.10 6.97 -8.20
CA GLU A 154 9.12 8.42 -7.89
C GLU A 154 8.60 9.28 -9.05
N ASP A 155 8.67 8.74 -10.27
CA ASP A 155 8.16 9.32 -11.51
C ASP A 155 6.67 9.06 -11.76
N CYS A 156 5.99 8.32 -10.88
CA CYS A 156 4.58 7.99 -11.03
C CYS A 156 3.73 9.26 -11.22
N PRO A 157 2.96 9.36 -12.34
CA PRO A 157 2.21 10.57 -12.69
C PRO A 157 1.08 10.88 -11.71
N VAL A 158 0.59 9.88 -10.97
CA VAL A 158 -0.42 10.08 -9.93
C VAL A 158 0.23 10.61 -8.66
N CYS A 159 1.32 10.00 -8.22
CA CYS A 159 1.92 10.33 -6.93
C CYS A 159 2.60 11.70 -6.91
N ARG A 160 3.25 12.09 -8.01
CA ARG A 160 4.05 13.32 -8.07
C ARG A 160 3.24 14.60 -7.74
N ASP A 161 1.93 14.57 -8.00
CA ASP A 161 1.05 15.74 -7.88
C ASP A 161 0.23 15.71 -6.57
N LEU A 162 0.49 14.77 -5.65
CA LEU A 162 -0.26 14.65 -4.40
C LEU A 162 0.17 15.63 -3.32
N ILE A 163 1.46 15.98 -3.27
CA ILE A 163 2.00 16.91 -2.28
C ILE A 163 1.78 18.33 -2.79
N VAL A 164 1.04 19.13 -2.03
CA VAL A 164 0.86 20.55 -2.31
C VAL A 164 1.80 21.35 -1.43
N ARG A 165 2.50 22.31 -2.05
CA ARG A 165 3.35 23.28 -1.35
C ARG A 165 2.79 24.68 -1.53
N ALA A 166 2.83 25.48 -0.47
CA ALA A 166 2.45 26.87 -0.53
C ALA A 166 3.46 27.70 -1.35
N GLY A 167 3.14 28.97 -1.61
CA GLY A 167 3.99 29.85 -2.43
C GLY A 167 5.40 30.10 -1.86
N ASP A 168 5.60 29.86 -0.57
CA ASP A 168 6.90 29.92 0.12
C ASP A 168 7.64 28.57 0.15
N GLY A 169 7.06 27.52 -0.44
CA GLY A 169 7.60 26.16 -0.47
C GLY A 169 7.29 25.30 0.76
N SER A 170 6.59 25.86 1.76
CA SER A 170 6.15 25.10 2.93
C SER A 170 5.10 24.04 2.57
N PHE A 171 5.02 22.98 3.36
CA PHE A 171 4.06 21.91 3.16
C PHE A 171 2.64 22.40 3.47
N ASP A 172 1.76 22.38 2.46
CA ASP A 172 0.36 22.72 2.61
C ASP A 172 -0.44 21.46 2.92
N VAL A 173 -0.75 21.27 4.20
CA VAL A 173 -1.53 20.13 4.67
C VAL A 173 -2.95 20.14 4.07
N ASP A 174 -3.61 21.30 3.97
CA ASP A 174 -4.99 21.36 3.45
C ASP A 174 -5.04 21.13 1.95
N GLY A 175 -4.12 21.75 1.21
CA GLY A 175 -3.92 21.48 -0.20
C GLY A 175 -3.64 20.00 -0.46
N THR A 176 -2.76 19.38 0.34
CA THR A 176 -2.42 17.95 0.22
C THR A 176 -3.63 17.07 0.53
N VAL A 177 -4.37 17.33 1.62
CA VAL A 177 -5.60 16.57 1.93
C VAL A 177 -6.61 16.68 0.78
N THR A 178 -6.78 17.87 0.21
CA THR A 178 -7.67 18.13 -0.93
C THR A 178 -7.26 17.32 -2.16
N ALA A 179 -5.96 17.28 -2.47
CA ALA A 179 -5.41 16.49 -3.57
C ALA A 179 -5.62 14.98 -3.36
N LEU A 180 -5.43 14.49 -2.14
CA LEU A 180 -5.68 13.08 -1.81
C LEU A 180 -7.17 12.72 -1.93
N VAL A 181 -8.08 13.57 -1.46
CA VAL A 181 -9.53 13.38 -1.60
C VAL A 181 -9.93 13.34 -3.08
N ALA A 182 -9.47 14.32 -3.86
CA ALA A 182 -9.74 14.36 -5.30
C ALA A 182 -9.20 13.12 -6.02
N GLY A 183 -8.03 12.60 -5.61
CA GLY A 183 -7.46 11.37 -6.16
C GLY A 183 -8.28 10.12 -5.81
N VAL A 184 -8.88 10.05 -4.61
CA VAL A 184 -9.81 8.98 -4.23
C VAL A 184 -11.10 9.07 -5.03
N ASP A 185 -11.67 10.26 -5.16
CA ASP A 185 -12.91 10.49 -5.91
C ASP A 185 -12.75 10.17 -7.41
N ALA A 186 -11.57 10.45 -7.97
CA ALA A 186 -11.20 10.10 -9.34
C ALA A 186 -10.84 8.61 -9.52
N GLY A 187 -10.75 7.83 -8.43
CA GLY A 187 -10.41 6.41 -8.46
C GLY A 187 -8.95 6.09 -8.78
N VAL A 188 -8.06 7.09 -8.80
CA VAL A 188 -6.60 6.92 -8.99
C VAL A 188 -5.88 6.62 -7.67
N LEU A 189 -6.58 6.82 -6.55
CA LEU A 189 -6.18 6.39 -5.20
C LEU A 189 -7.28 5.52 -4.59
N LYS A 190 -6.88 4.59 -3.71
CA LYS A 190 -7.77 3.77 -2.90
C LYS A 190 -7.61 4.12 -1.43
N ALA A 191 -8.71 4.48 -0.78
CA ALA A 191 -8.74 4.62 0.67
C ALA A 191 -8.60 3.23 1.34
N PRO A 192 -7.67 3.03 2.28
CA PRO A 192 -7.46 1.78 2.94
C PRO A 192 -8.51 1.59 4.04
N GLY A 193 -8.92 0.34 4.25
CA GLY A 193 -9.61 -0.04 5.46
C GLY A 193 -8.67 0.04 6.66
N GLY A 194 -9.01 0.84 7.67
CA GLY A 194 -8.43 0.78 9.01
C GLY A 194 -7.47 1.91 9.43
N ALA A 195 -7.23 2.93 8.61
CA ALA A 195 -6.55 4.17 9.03
C ALA A 195 -7.57 5.31 9.27
N VAL A 196 -7.12 6.46 9.77
CA VAL A 196 -7.97 7.65 9.91
C VAL A 196 -8.45 8.07 8.50
N ARG A 197 -9.75 8.36 8.34
CA ARG A 197 -10.28 8.85 7.07
C ARG A 197 -9.71 10.24 6.78
N LEU A 198 -9.41 10.54 5.51
CA LEU A 198 -8.92 11.87 5.11
C LEU A 198 -9.81 13.01 5.63
N ALA A 199 -11.14 12.82 5.59
CA ALA A 199 -12.11 13.80 6.08
C ALA A 199 -12.06 14.01 7.61
N ASP A 200 -11.62 13.01 8.38
CA ASP A 200 -11.56 13.06 9.84
C ASP A 200 -10.20 13.56 10.35
N LEU A 201 -9.17 13.56 9.49
CA LEU A 201 -7.77 13.83 9.84
C LEU A 201 -7.58 15.15 10.59
N ARG A 202 -8.21 16.22 10.10
CA ARG A 202 -8.10 17.57 10.71
C ARG A 202 -8.81 17.69 12.05
N LEU A 203 -10.04 17.17 12.16
CA LEU A 203 -10.80 17.23 13.40
C LEU A 203 -10.12 16.42 14.50
N LEU A 204 -9.62 15.23 14.18
CA LEU A 204 -8.87 14.40 15.12
C LEU A 204 -7.57 15.08 15.56
N HIS A 205 -6.82 15.67 14.64
CA HIS A 205 -5.60 16.40 14.99
C HIS A 205 -5.88 17.59 15.90
N ALA A 206 -6.92 18.38 15.58
CA ALA A 206 -7.33 19.53 16.38
C ALA A 206 -7.82 19.14 17.78
N SER A 207 -8.36 17.93 17.95
CA SER A 207 -8.81 17.43 19.27
C SER A 207 -7.65 17.22 20.26
N ALA A 208 -6.42 17.04 19.77
CA ALA A 208 -5.24 16.67 20.54
C ALA A 208 -5.41 15.39 21.40
N LEU A 209 -6.40 14.54 21.11
CA LEU A 209 -6.62 13.29 21.85
C LEU A 209 -5.61 12.19 21.49
N MET A 210 -5.02 12.28 20.31
CA MET A 210 -4.02 11.34 19.80
C MET A 210 -2.65 12.02 19.74
N GLU A 211 -1.58 11.26 19.88
CA GLU A 211 -0.22 11.77 19.67
C GLU A 211 0.07 11.88 18.17
N ARG A 212 -0.47 10.94 17.40
CA ARG A 212 -0.26 10.79 15.96
C ARG A 212 -1.57 10.44 15.25
N VAL A 213 -1.99 11.31 14.33
CA VAL A 213 -3.16 11.06 13.46
C VAL A 213 -2.66 10.77 12.06
N GLU A 214 -2.90 9.57 11.54
CA GLU A 214 -2.42 9.16 10.23
C GLU A 214 -3.53 8.68 9.31
N SER A 215 -3.58 9.29 8.12
CA SER A 215 -4.33 8.79 6.98
C SER A 215 -3.37 8.15 5.98
N GLN A 216 -3.80 7.04 5.39
CA GLN A 216 -3.06 6.33 4.35
C GLN A 216 -3.93 6.26 3.09
N VAL A 217 -3.36 6.28 1.89
CA VAL A 217 -4.05 5.98 0.61
C VAL A 217 -3.14 5.26 -0.35
N THR A 218 -3.66 4.29 -1.11
CA THR A 218 -2.87 3.47 -2.03
C THR A 218 -3.04 3.97 -3.47
N CYS A 219 -1.94 4.25 -4.15
CA CYS A 219 -1.95 4.60 -5.57
C CYS A 219 -2.35 3.38 -6.42
N THR A 220 -3.28 3.55 -7.36
CA THR A 220 -3.69 2.44 -8.24
C THR A 220 -2.69 2.16 -9.36
N GLU A 221 -1.83 3.13 -9.68
CA GLU A 221 -0.84 3.04 -10.76
C GLU A 221 0.43 2.32 -10.29
N CYS A 222 1.10 2.86 -9.26
CA CYS A 222 2.35 2.29 -8.74
C CYS A 222 2.19 1.40 -7.50
N GLY A 223 0.99 1.31 -6.92
CA GLY A 223 0.75 0.48 -5.73
C GLY A 223 1.30 1.04 -4.40
N ARG A 224 2.11 2.10 -4.42
CA ARG A 224 2.65 2.73 -3.21
C ARG A 224 1.55 3.29 -2.31
N VAL A 225 1.79 3.25 -1.01
CA VAL A 225 0.90 3.83 0.01
C VAL A 225 1.43 5.21 0.42
N ALA A 226 0.70 6.26 0.07
CA ALA A 226 0.92 7.60 0.59
C ALA A 226 0.42 7.67 2.04
N CYS A 227 1.28 8.07 2.96
CA CYS A 227 1.00 8.20 4.38
C CYS A 227 1.14 9.67 4.77
N LEU A 228 0.04 10.30 5.19
CA LEU A 228 0.02 11.65 5.76
C LEU A 228 -0.18 11.54 7.26
N THR A 229 0.80 12.00 8.02
CA THR A 229 0.81 11.95 9.48
C THR A 229 0.81 13.36 10.07
N LEU A 230 -0.13 13.65 10.95
CA LEU A 230 -0.16 14.86 11.76
C LEU A 230 0.19 14.49 13.20
N TYR A 231 1.25 15.09 13.73
CA TYR A 231 1.69 14.90 15.11
C TYR A 231 1.12 16.01 15.99
N ARG A 232 0.88 15.70 17.27
CA ARG A 232 0.44 16.68 18.25
C ARG A 232 1.47 17.80 18.44
N ASP A 233 2.71 17.40 18.71
CA ASP A 233 3.79 18.31 19.12
C ASP A 233 4.98 18.33 18.14
N ALA A 234 4.78 17.91 16.89
CA ALA A 234 5.82 17.88 15.86
C ALA A 234 5.28 18.29 14.46
N PRO A 235 6.15 18.70 13.52
CA PRO A 235 5.75 18.98 12.16
C PRO A 235 5.05 17.78 11.48
N PRO A 236 4.13 18.02 10.53
CA PRO A 236 3.51 16.95 9.78
C PRO A 236 4.55 16.22 8.92
N THR A 237 4.28 14.95 8.62
CA THR A 237 5.09 14.17 7.69
C THR A 237 4.24 13.59 6.58
N PHE A 238 4.82 13.49 5.39
CA PHE A 238 4.23 12.83 4.24
C PHE A 238 5.26 11.91 3.60
N GLY A 239 4.93 10.64 3.38
CA GLY A 239 5.85 9.70 2.77
C GLY A 239 5.14 8.64 1.94
N TYR A 240 5.87 8.06 0.99
CA TYR A 240 5.42 6.88 0.27
C TYR A 240 6.09 5.64 0.85
N LEU A 241 5.31 4.58 1.04
CA LEU A 241 5.81 3.30 1.53
C LEU A 241 5.26 2.14 0.71
N PRO A 242 6.01 1.02 0.62
CA PRO A 242 5.46 -0.27 0.22
C PRO A 242 4.25 -0.64 1.10
N LEU A 243 3.34 -1.47 0.57
CA LEU A 243 2.13 -1.84 1.30
C LEU A 243 2.48 -2.47 2.65
N ASP A 244 3.40 -3.44 2.65
CA ASP A 244 3.79 -4.16 3.87
C ASP A 244 4.41 -3.22 4.92
N ALA A 245 5.18 -2.22 4.51
CA ALA A 245 5.75 -1.22 5.42
C ALA A 245 4.67 -0.29 5.99
N ALA A 246 3.73 0.17 5.16
CA ALA A 246 2.60 0.98 5.61
C ALA A 246 1.71 0.23 6.61
N LEU A 247 1.53 -1.08 6.43
CA LEU A 247 0.78 -1.96 7.34
C LEU A 247 1.44 -2.12 8.72
N ARG A 248 2.77 -1.96 8.82
CA ARG A 248 3.52 -2.03 10.08
C ARG A 248 3.55 -0.72 10.86
N ARG A 249 3.05 0.39 10.28
CA ARG A 249 3.06 1.69 10.96
C ARG A 249 2.22 1.67 12.23
N PRO A 250 2.67 2.34 13.31
CA PRO A 250 1.96 2.35 14.58
C PRO A 250 0.66 3.16 14.46
N LEU A 251 -0.49 2.50 14.40
CA LEU A 251 -1.80 3.18 14.39
C LEU A 251 -2.36 3.24 15.81
N GLU A 252 -2.59 4.46 16.31
CA GLU A 252 -3.27 4.68 17.57
C GLU A 252 -4.76 4.35 17.46
N ALA A 253 -5.35 3.94 18.57
CA ALA A 253 -6.79 3.75 18.64
C ALA A 253 -7.49 5.10 18.47
N ILE A 254 -8.43 5.18 17.53
CA ILE A 254 -9.22 6.39 17.28
C ILE A 254 -10.22 6.53 18.44
N PRO A 255 -10.22 7.66 19.18
CA PRO A 255 -11.20 7.91 20.24
C PRO A 255 -12.64 7.94 19.70
N PRO A 256 -13.66 7.73 20.56
CA PRO A 256 -15.06 7.87 20.18
C PRO A 256 -15.32 9.22 19.48
N VAL A 257 -16.14 9.20 18.42
CA VAL A 257 -16.42 10.41 17.62
C VAL A 257 -17.04 11.53 18.44
N GLU A 258 -17.76 11.19 19.51
CA GLU A 258 -18.38 12.13 20.42
C GLU A 258 -17.36 13.03 21.15
N GLU A 259 -16.08 12.63 21.20
CA GLU A 259 -15.01 13.39 21.85
C GLU A 259 -14.30 14.38 20.93
N TRP A 260 -14.41 14.24 19.60
CA TRP A 260 -13.64 15.05 18.64
C TRP A 260 -14.42 15.53 17.41
N GLY A 261 -15.51 14.86 17.05
CA GLY A 261 -16.31 15.19 15.88
C GLY A 261 -17.19 16.42 16.11
N ASP A 262 -17.47 17.14 15.03
CA ASP A 262 -18.53 18.16 15.06
C ASP A 262 -19.92 17.51 15.03
N ALA A 263 -20.98 18.32 15.21
CA ALA A 263 -22.34 17.83 15.26
C ALA A 263 -22.77 17.09 13.98
N ALA A 264 -22.26 17.50 12.81
CA ALA A 264 -22.58 16.85 11.54
C ALA A 264 -21.89 15.49 11.45
N ARG A 265 -20.62 15.41 11.86
CA ARG A 265 -19.83 14.18 11.86
C ARG A 265 -20.35 13.17 12.88
N ILE A 266 -20.71 13.62 14.09
CA ILE A 266 -21.35 12.76 15.10
C ILE A 266 -22.67 12.20 14.57
N ALA A 267 -23.49 13.03 13.91
CA ALA A 267 -24.72 12.56 13.27
C ALA A 267 -24.44 11.54 12.16
N GLU A 268 -23.44 11.77 11.30
CA GLU A 268 -23.02 10.81 10.26
C GLU A 268 -22.62 9.46 10.85
N VAL A 269 -21.81 9.41 11.91
CA VAL A 269 -21.42 8.14 12.57
C VAL A 269 -22.59 7.48 13.29
N ARG A 270 -23.53 8.26 13.83
CA ARG A 270 -24.76 7.74 14.42
C ARG A 270 -25.65 7.07 13.38
N ASP A 271 -25.69 7.64 12.18
CA ASP A 271 -26.57 7.19 11.12
C ASP A 271 -25.90 6.13 10.20
N ALA A 272 -24.58 5.95 10.32
CA ALA A 272 -23.82 4.92 9.61
C ALA A 272 -24.02 3.49 10.16
N MET A 273 -23.74 2.49 9.32
CA MET A 273 -23.63 1.09 9.77
C MET A 273 -22.49 0.93 10.78
N ARG A 274 -22.75 0.19 11.85
CA ARG A 274 -21.80 -0.07 12.94
C ARG A 274 -21.55 -1.56 13.07
N TYR A 275 -20.30 -1.94 13.25
CA TYR A 275 -19.95 -3.33 13.57
C TYR A 275 -20.58 -3.77 14.90
N VAL A 276 -21.15 -4.97 14.93
CA VAL A 276 -21.69 -5.60 16.15
C VAL A 276 -20.88 -6.84 16.51
N ASP A 277 -20.75 -7.78 15.57
CA ASP A 277 -20.09 -9.07 15.80
C ASP A 277 -19.63 -9.70 14.48
N HIS A 278 -18.81 -10.76 14.51
CA HIS A 278 -18.49 -11.56 13.34
C HIS A 278 -18.03 -12.98 13.70
N GLU A 279 -18.10 -13.88 12.73
CA GLU A 279 -17.39 -15.16 12.76
C GLU A 279 -16.25 -15.14 11.73
N PRO A 280 -14.99 -15.35 12.14
CA PRO A 280 -13.84 -15.20 11.25
C PRO A 280 -13.96 -16.05 9.97
N GLY A 281 -13.85 -15.38 8.82
CA GLY A 281 -13.94 -16.03 7.52
C GLY A 281 -15.34 -16.44 7.07
N SER A 282 -16.38 -16.22 7.89
CA SER A 282 -17.75 -16.62 7.58
C SER A 282 -18.70 -15.45 7.41
N TRP A 283 -19.00 -14.69 8.47
CA TRP A 283 -20.01 -13.63 8.44
C TRP A 283 -19.67 -12.45 9.33
N PHE A 284 -20.19 -11.27 9.00
CA PHE A 284 -20.18 -10.06 9.82
C PHE A 284 -21.62 -9.63 10.13
N LEU A 285 -21.86 -9.18 11.36
CA LEU A 285 -23.10 -8.57 11.81
C LEU A 285 -22.87 -7.07 11.99
N VAL A 286 -23.70 -6.27 11.32
CA VAL A 286 -23.68 -4.80 11.44
C VAL A 286 -25.08 -4.28 11.79
N GLU A 287 -25.13 -3.15 12.49
CA GLU A 287 -26.37 -2.49 12.91
C GLU A 287 -26.46 -1.10 12.29
N GLN A 288 -27.67 -0.70 11.87
CA GLN A 288 -27.99 0.66 11.50
C GLN A 288 -29.40 1.01 11.97
N HIS A 289 -29.54 2.06 12.77
CA HIS A 289 -30.83 2.53 13.29
C HIS A 289 -31.69 1.43 13.97
N GLY A 290 -31.06 0.47 14.67
CA GLY A 290 -31.74 -0.65 15.33
C GLY A 290 -32.10 -1.82 14.42
N ASP A 291 -31.85 -1.73 13.11
CA ASP A 291 -31.93 -2.86 12.19
C ASP A 291 -30.58 -3.57 12.11
N LEU A 292 -30.63 -4.91 12.18
CA LEU A 292 -29.47 -5.77 12.06
C LEU A 292 -29.34 -6.30 10.64
N TYR A 293 -28.11 -6.29 10.13
CA TYR A 293 -27.74 -6.78 8.81
C TYR A 293 -26.64 -7.83 8.95
N LEU A 294 -26.80 -8.95 8.25
CA LEU A 294 -25.83 -10.03 8.21
C LEU A 294 -25.16 -10.05 6.83
N ASP A 295 -23.87 -9.79 6.80
CA ASP A 295 -23.02 -9.98 5.62
C ASP A 295 -22.39 -11.37 5.69
N SER A 296 -22.86 -12.30 4.87
CA SER A 296 -22.42 -13.70 4.88
C SER A 296 -21.67 -14.04 3.60
N ARG A 297 -20.47 -14.60 3.75
CA ARG A 297 -19.73 -15.19 2.62
C ARG A 297 -20.45 -16.44 2.11
N TYR A 298 -20.38 -16.64 0.80
CA TYR A 298 -20.85 -17.86 0.15
C TYR A 298 -19.95 -18.27 -1.02
N THR A 299 -19.95 -19.57 -1.30
CA THR A 299 -19.18 -20.17 -2.39
C THR A 299 -19.99 -20.18 -3.67
N ILE A 300 -19.45 -19.59 -4.75
CA ILE A 300 -20.03 -19.71 -6.11
C ILE A 300 -19.50 -20.97 -6.77
N THR A 301 -18.17 -21.15 -6.74
CA THR A 301 -17.45 -22.32 -7.24
C THR A 301 -16.26 -22.64 -6.33
N SER A 302 -15.58 -23.76 -6.56
CA SER A 302 -14.33 -24.08 -5.84
C SER A 302 -13.22 -23.03 -6.02
N MET A 303 -13.34 -22.11 -6.97
CA MET A 303 -12.37 -21.05 -7.25
C MET A 303 -12.91 -19.63 -7.05
N ALA A 304 -14.17 -19.47 -6.62
CA ALA A 304 -14.79 -18.15 -6.47
C ALA A 304 -15.76 -18.11 -5.29
N ASP A 305 -15.54 -17.15 -4.39
CA ASP A 305 -16.44 -16.76 -3.32
C ASP A 305 -17.03 -15.36 -3.57
N ASP A 306 -18.11 -15.05 -2.87
CA ASP A 306 -18.75 -13.73 -2.88
C ASP A 306 -19.49 -13.51 -1.55
N SER A 307 -20.12 -12.35 -1.35
CA SER A 307 -20.86 -12.03 -0.13
C SER A 307 -22.33 -11.70 -0.38
N CYS A 308 -23.15 -12.00 0.62
CA CYS A 308 -24.59 -11.75 0.63
C CYS A 308 -24.95 -10.94 1.87
N LEU A 309 -25.31 -9.68 1.67
CA LEU A 309 -25.83 -8.82 2.73
C LEU A 309 -27.35 -8.95 2.78
N ILE A 310 -27.87 -9.37 3.93
CA ILE A 310 -29.31 -9.40 4.18
C ILE A 310 -29.65 -8.56 5.40
N ARG A 311 -30.79 -7.87 5.37
CA ARG A 311 -31.42 -7.38 6.60
C ARG A 311 -32.08 -8.56 7.31
N LEU A 312 -31.83 -8.69 8.61
CA LEU A 312 -32.46 -9.72 9.43
C LEU A 312 -33.94 -9.41 9.62
N TYR A 313 -34.77 -10.42 9.39
CA TYR A 313 -36.19 -10.34 9.73
C TYR A 313 -36.39 -10.40 11.23
N GLN A 314 -37.58 -10.03 11.70
CA GLN A 314 -37.93 -10.04 13.12
C GLN A 314 -37.68 -11.41 13.78
N ALA A 315 -38.03 -12.51 13.09
CA ALA A 315 -37.79 -13.86 13.61
C ALA A 315 -36.29 -14.18 13.74
N GLU A 316 -35.48 -13.81 12.73
CA GLU A 316 -34.02 -14.03 12.74
C GLU A 316 -33.33 -13.17 13.82
N ARG A 317 -33.81 -11.93 14.03
CA ARG A 317 -33.33 -11.07 15.13
C ARG A 317 -33.68 -11.66 16.50
N GLN A 318 -34.90 -12.15 16.67
CA GLN A 318 -35.32 -12.78 17.92
C GLN A 318 -34.50 -14.03 18.21
N GLU A 319 -34.27 -14.87 17.20
CA GLU A 319 -33.44 -16.06 17.31
C GLU A 319 -31.97 -15.71 17.65
N TYR A 320 -31.44 -14.60 17.13
CA TYR A 320 -30.14 -14.07 17.55
C TYR A 320 -30.13 -13.62 19.02
N HIS A 321 -31.18 -12.94 19.49
CA HIS A 321 -31.26 -12.53 20.90
C HIS A 321 -31.41 -13.72 21.86
N GLU A 322 -32.06 -14.80 21.44
CA GLU A 322 -32.29 -15.99 22.28
C GLU A 322 -31.12 -16.99 22.23
N ALA A 323 -30.61 -17.29 21.04
CA ALA A 323 -29.60 -18.32 20.81
C ALA A 323 -28.19 -17.77 20.52
N GLY A 324 -28.03 -16.45 20.39
CA GLY A 324 -26.74 -15.80 20.19
C GLY A 324 -26.09 -16.12 18.84
N ARG A 325 -24.76 -16.19 18.83
CA ARG A 325 -23.93 -16.31 17.61
C ARG A 325 -24.18 -17.57 16.79
N ASP A 326 -24.67 -18.64 17.43
CA ASP A 326 -24.89 -19.93 16.77
C ASP A 326 -26.03 -19.87 15.75
N SER A 327 -27.08 -19.08 16.01
CA SER A 327 -28.20 -18.91 15.06
C SER A 327 -27.77 -18.16 13.81
N LEU A 328 -26.92 -17.12 13.96
CA LEU A 328 -26.33 -16.41 12.82
C LEU A 328 -25.41 -17.33 12.00
N SER A 329 -24.66 -18.19 12.68
CA SER A 329 -23.78 -19.16 12.01
C SER A 329 -24.56 -20.24 11.25
N GLU A 330 -25.73 -20.66 11.75
CA GLU A 330 -26.63 -21.53 10.99
C GLU A 330 -27.28 -20.79 9.82
N LEU A 331 -27.69 -19.53 10.01
CA LEU A 331 -28.25 -18.70 8.94
C LEU A 331 -27.23 -18.48 7.81
N ALA A 332 -25.98 -18.16 8.15
CA ALA A 332 -24.87 -18.05 7.19
C ALA A 332 -24.68 -19.35 6.40
N ARG A 333 -24.68 -20.51 7.06
CA ARG A 333 -24.61 -21.82 6.39
C ARG A 333 -25.81 -22.11 5.49
N ARG A 334 -27.00 -21.59 5.80
CA ARG A 334 -28.18 -21.71 4.93
C ARG A 334 -28.04 -20.80 3.70
N ILE A 335 -27.52 -19.59 3.87
CA ILE A 335 -27.22 -18.66 2.79
C ILE A 335 -26.23 -19.31 1.82
N ASP A 336 -25.09 -19.78 2.33
CA ASP A 336 -24.04 -20.42 1.53
C ASP A 336 -24.57 -21.60 0.71
N ARG A 337 -25.22 -22.57 1.36
CA ARG A 337 -25.80 -23.76 0.69
C ARG A 337 -26.83 -23.43 -0.39
N SER A 338 -27.58 -22.34 -0.22
CA SER A 338 -28.61 -21.95 -1.18
C SER A 338 -28.05 -21.33 -2.47
N GLY A 339 -26.84 -20.78 -2.43
CA GLY A 339 -26.24 -20.02 -3.52
C GLY A 339 -27.05 -18.76 -3.88
N PRO A 340 -26.91 -17.65 -3.15
CA PRO A 340 -27.70 -16.42 -3.36
C PRO A 340 -27.53 -15.77 -4.74
N HIS A 341 -26.51 -16.17 -5.50
CA HIS A 341 -26.31 -15.77 -6.88
C HIS A 341 -27.35 -16.36 -7.85
N ARG A 342 -28.12 -17.38 -7.44
CA ARG A 342 -29.15 -18.05 -8.24
C ARG A 342 -30.54 -17.55 -7.88
N GLU A 343 -31.41 -17.33 -8.88
CA GLU A 343 -32.75 -16.77 -8.67
C GLU A 343 -33.65 -17.63 -7.78
N GLU A 344 -33.41 -18.96 -7.74
CA GLU A 344 -34.18 -19.91 -6.93
C GLU A 344 -33.84 -19.83 -5.43
N SER A 345 -32.72 -19.18 -5.06
CA SER A 345 -32.35 -19.03 -3.67
C SER A 345 -33.35 -18.11 -2.94
N PRO A 346 -33.84 -18.49 -1.75
CA PRO A 346 -34.68 -17.61 -0.94
C PRO A 346 -33.94 -16.33 -0.49
N PHE A 347 -32.62 -16.30 -0.62
CA PHE A 347 -31.78 -15.14 -0.29
C PHE A 347 -31.42 -14.28 -1.51
N HIS A 348 -31.76 -14.71 -2.74
CA HIS A 348 -31.41 -13.98 -3.95
C HIS A 348 -31.92 -12.54 -3.94
N ARG A 349 -33.23 -12.36 -3.77
CA ARG A 349 -33.88 -11.05 -3.71
C ARG A 349 -33.58 -10.28 -2.42
N ARG A 350 -33.07 -10.97 -1.39
CA ARG A 350 -32.69 -10.36 -0.11
C ARG A 350 -31.27 -9.81 -0.15
N ASN A 351 -30.45 -10.18 -1.14
CA ASN A 351 -29.06 -9.77 -1.22
C ASN A 351 -28.97 -8.29 -1.63
N LEU A 352 -28.82 -7.43 -0.64
CA LEU A 352 -28.75 -5.98 -0.77
C LEU A 352 -27.49 -5.50 -1.53
N LEU A 353 -26.45 -6.34 -1.64
CA LEU A 353 -25.27 -6.02 -2.44
C LEU A 353 -25.56 -6.14 -3.95
N ARG A 354 -26.52 -6.99 -4.33
CA ARG A 354 -26.91 -7.21 -5.73
C ARG A 354 -28.17 -6.44 -6.11
N HIS A 355 -29.09 -6.33 -5.17
CA HIS A 355 -30.39 -5.67 -5.33
C HIS A 355 -30.53 -4.60 -4.24
N PRO A 356 -29.79 -3.48 -4.36
CA PRO A 356 -29.83 -2.42 -3.35
C PRO A 356 -31.17 -1.69 -3.37
N ASP A 357 -31.75 -1.52 -2.19
CA ASP A 357 -32.92 -0.66 -2.02
C ASP A 357 -32.52 0.81 -2.19
N GLY A 358 -33.26 1.55 -3.02
CA GLY A 358 -33.13 3.01 -3.13
C GLY A 358 -31.79 3.52 -3.68
N GLY A 359 -31.04 2.70 -4.43
CA GLY A 359 -29.77 3.10 -5.05
C GLY A 359 -28.60 3.25 -4.08
N ARG A 360 -28.71 2.70 -2.86
CA ARG A 360 -27.67 2.75 -1.83
C ARG A 360 -26.47 1.88 -2.19
N ASP A 361 -25.27 2.33 -1.83
CA ASP A 361 -24.04 1.53 -1.91
C ASP A 361 -23.78 0.80 -0.59
N TYR A 362 -24.56 -0.26 -0.36
CA TYR A 362 -24.38 -1.15 0.80
C TYR A 362 -22.98 -1.78 0.85
N SER A 363 -22.29 -1.93 -0.29
CA SER A 363 -20.95 -2.51 -0.30
C SER A 363 -19.94 -1.58 0.37
N ALA A 364 -19.99 -0.28 0.06
CA ALA A 364 -19.16 0.72 0.72
C ALA A 364 -19.49 0.86 2.21
N GLU A 365 -20.78 0.90 2.56
CA GLU A 365 -21.24 1.05 3.95
C GLU A 365 -20.76 -0.11 4.84
N VAL A 366 -20.95 -1.36 4.41
CA VAL A 366 -20.50 -2.54 5.17
C VAL A 366 -18.98 -2.59 5.27
N ARG A 367 -18.26 -2.35 4.16
CA ARG A 367 -16.78 -2.32 4.17
C ARG A 367 -16.24 -1.29 5.15
N ALA A 368 -16.85 -0.11 5.22
CA ALA A 368 -16.48 0.92 6.18
C ALA A 368 -16.72 0.45 7.62
N ALA A 369 -17.89 -0.15 7.89
CA ALA A 369 -18.27 -0.63 9.22
C ALA A 369 -17.32 -1.74 9.74
N ILE A 370 -16.89 -2.66 8.87
CA ILE A 370 -16.07 -3.81 9.27
C ILE A 370 -14.57 -3.60 9.10
N ALA A 371 -14.13 -2.44 8.59
CA ALA A 371 -12.74 -2.18 8.20
C ALA A 371 -11.72 -2.57 9.28
N GLY A 372 -12.01 -2.25 10.54
CA GLY A 372 -11.17 -2.57 11.70
C GLY A 372 -11.26 -4.00 12.23
N HIS A 373 -12.20 -4.81 11.73
CA HIS A 373 -12.49 -6.17 12.20
C HIS A 373 -12.15 -7.26 11.18
N THR A 374 -11.62 -6.87 10.02
CA THR A 374 -11.13 -7.80 9.01
C THR A 374 -9.86 -8.52 9.46
N TRP A 375 -9.56 -9.68 8.86
CA TRP A 375 -8.31 -10.41 9.12
C TRP A 375 -7.07 -9.55 8.89
N LEU A 376 -7.07 -8.72 7.84
CA LEU A 376 -5.98 -7.79 7.55
C LEU A 376 -5.83 -6.75 8.68
N ALA A 377 -6.92 -6.18 9.17
CA ALA A 377 -6.87 -5.24 10.29
C ALA A 377 -6.35 -5.89 11.58
N ARG A 378 -6.71 -7.15 11.85
CA ARG A 378 -6.13 -7.92 12.97
C ARG A 378 -4.64 -8.14 12.80
N GLN A 379 -4.17 -8.41 11.57
CA GLN A 379 -2.73 -8.49 11.31
C GLN A 379 -2.03 -7.15 11.55
N LYS A 380 -2.62 -6.02 11.10
CA LYS A 380 -2.08 -4.68 11.38
C LYS A 380 -1.96 -4.43 12.88
N GLN A 381 -3.02 -4.72 13.64
CA GLN A 381 -3.02 -4.54 15.10
C GLN A 381 -1.97 -5.43 15.79
N ALA A 382 -1.86 -6.70 15.40
CA ALA A 382 -0.86 -7.61 15.95
C ALA A 382 0.58 -7.18 15.60
N ALA A 383 0.82 -6.67 14.38
CA ALA A 383 2.11 -6.14 13.97
C ALA A 383 2.47 -4.85 14.75
N ALA A 384 1.52 -3.92 14.90
CA ALA A 384 1.72 -2.70 15.67
C ALA A 384 1.99 -2.99 17.16
N GLN A 385 1.27 -3.94 17.77
CA GLN A 385 1.51 -4.37 19.16
C GLN A 385 2.90 -5.00 19.34
N ARG A 386 3.39 -5.76 18.36
CA ARG A 386 4.76 -6.31 18.37
C ARG A 386 5.81 -5.22 18.24
N ALA A 387 5.59 -4.21 17.40
CA ALA A 387 6.51 -3.08 17.25
C ALA A 387 6.57 -2.18 18.50
N LEU A 388 5.47 -2.09 19.25
CA LEU A 388 5.38 -1.34 20.51
C LEU A 388 5.87 -2.13 21.74
N SER A 389 6.06 -3.45 21.62
CA SER A 389 6.63 -4.26 22.68
C SER A 389 8.16 -4.18 22.58
N PRO A 390 8.87 -3.56 23.55
CA PRO A 390 10.32 -3.64 23.56
C PRO A 390 10.71 -5.12 23.63
N SER A 391 11.67 -5.52 22.80
CA SER A 391 12.29 -6.83 22.87
C SER A 391 12.72 -7.09 24.32
N ALA A 392 11.98 -7.94 25.02
CA ALA A 392 12.43 -8.48 26.28
C ALA A 392 13.61 -9.41 25.98
N GLY A 393 14.82 -8.88 26.20
CA GLY A 393 16.06 -9.61 26.46
C GLY A 393 16.53 -10.62 25.41
N ASP A 394 17.49 -10.20 24.58
CA ASP A 394 18.65 -11.06 24.34
C ASP A 394 19.64 -10.76 25.49
N ASP A 395 19.66 -11.64 26.50
CA ASP A 395 20.78 -11.84 27.43
C ASP A 395 21.60 -13.05 26.96
#